data_AF-A0A418FDQ0-F1
#
_entry.id   AF-A0A418FDQ0-F1
#
_cell.length_a   1.000
_cell.length_b   1.000
_cell.length_c   1.000
_cell.angle_alpha   90.00
_cell.angle_beta   90.00
_cell.angle_gamma   90.00
#
_symmetry.space_group_name_H-M   'P 1'
#
loop_
_entity.id
_entity.type
_entity.pdbx_description
1 polymer ?
#
loop_
_entity_poly.entity_id
_entity_poly.type
_entity_poly.pdbx_seq_one_letter_code
_entity_poly.pdbx_strand_id
1 'polypeptide(L)'
;SVRDFCAWWIAEDKFDKLAAYLSSKFDAANVLERQNDVCRFRLLGSQQSLALSRVFSVVESAKTELSIQDYTVSQTTLEQIFNGFAAKQTQETGVARGLDVKKKKKRKAKKQPKSKEHDNYQAHRA
;
A
#
# COMPACT_ATOMS: atom_id res chain seq x y z
N SER A 1 0.98 8.22 -29.02
CA SER A 1 1.71 9.24 -29.80
C SER A 1 3.13 9.41 -29.24
N VAL A 2 4.05 10.08 -29.94
CA VAL A 2 5.40 10.37 -29.39
C VAL A 2 5.31 11.15 -28.07
N ARG A 3 4.32 12.05 -27.93
CA ARG A 3 4.09 12.80 -26.68
C ARG A 3 3.73 11.87 -25.52
N ASP A 4 2.86 10.90 -25.74
CA ASP A 4 2.46 9.95 -24.68
C ASP A 4 3.63 9.08 -24.25
N PHE A 5 4.47 8.67 -25.21
CA PHE A 5 5.70 7.94 -24.92
C PHE A 5 6.69 8.78 -24.09
N CYS A 6 6.91 10.04 -24.46
CA CYS A 6 7.77 10.93 -23.69
C CYS A 6 7.22 11.19 -22.28
N ALA A 7 5.91 11.41 -22.15
CA ALA A 7 5.27 11.61 -20.85
C ALA A 7 5.44 10.39 -19.94
N TRP A 8 5.22 9.20 -20.49
CA TRP A 8 5.47 7.95 -19.76
C TRP A 8 6.94 7.80 -19.34
N TRP A 9 7.88 8.06 -20.24
CA TRP A 9 9.31 7.98 -19.94
C TRP A 9 9.72 8.93 -18.80
N ILE A 10 9.21 10.16 -18.83
CA ILE A 10 9.46 11.15 -17.78
C ILE A 10 8.87 10.68 -16.44
N ALA A 11 7.67 10.10 -16.44
CA ALA A 11 7.06 9.55 -15.25
C ALA A 11 7.87 8.38 -14.67
N GLU A 12 8.44 7.52 -15.53
CA GLU A 12 9.32 6.42 -15.14
C GLU A 12 10.60 6.94 -14.46
N ASP A 13 11.31 7.89 -15.11
CA ASP A 13 12.53 8.49 -14.57
C ASP A 13 12.28 9.20 -13.22
N LYS A 14 11.14 9.90 -13.08
CA LYS A 14 10.74 10.49 -11.80
C LYS A 14 10.51 9.44 -10.72
N PHE A 15 9.85 8.34 -11.07
CA PHE A 15 9.61 7.24 -10.13
C PHE A 15 10.94 6.63 -9.66
N ASP A 16 11.86 6.34 -10.58
CA ASP A 16 13.16 5.75 -10.23
C ASP A 16 13.98 6.67 -9.33
N LYS A 17 14.00 7.97 -9.63
CA LYS A 17 14.66 8.98 -8.78
C LYS A 17 14.03 9.05 -7.39
N LEU A 18 12.71 9.01 -7.30
CA LEU A 18 12.01 9.02 -6.01
C LEU A 18 12.28 7.75 -5.21
N ALA A 19 12.22 6.58 -5.83
CA ALA A 19 12.48 5.30 -5.20
C ALA A 19 13.92 5.21 -4.67
N ALA A 20 14.90 5.64 -5.48
CA ALA A 20 16.29 5.72 -5.08
C ALA A 20 16.50 6.73 -3.93
N TYR A 21 15.88 7.90 -4.01
CA TYR A 21 15.96 8.92 -2.97
C TYR A 21 15.41 8.39 -1.64
N LEU A 22 14.20 7.82 -1.61
CA LEU A 22 13.62 7.26 -0.39
C LEU A 22 14.46 6.11 0.18
N SER A 23 14.97 5.22 -0.68
CA SER A 23 15.85 4.13 -0.28
C SER A 23 17.17 4.61 0.31
N SER A 24 17.63 5.82 -0.03
CA SER A 24 18.82 6.43 0.57
C SER A 24 18.58 7.09 1.94
N LYS A 25 17.31 7.35 2.31
CA LYS A 25 16.95 8.08 3.53
C LYS A 25 16.34 7.22 4.64
N PHE A 26 15.85 6.03 4.29
CA PHE A 26 15.22 5.07 5.20
C PHE A 26 15.88 3.69 5.06
N ASP A 27 15.77 2.86 6.09
CA ASP A 27 16.37 1.51 6.08
C ASP A 27 15.76 0.63 4.98
N ALA A 28 14.46 0.81 4.70
CA ALA A 28 13.83 0.30 3.48
C ALA A 28 12.65 1.16 3.03
N ALA A 29 12.43 1.25 1.72
CA ALA A 29 11.29 1.90 1.10
C ALA A 29 10.60 0.95 0.11
N ASN A 30 9.65 0.17 0.60
CA ASN A 30 9.00 -0.88 -0.21
C ASN A 30 7.82 -0.31 -1.00
N VAL A 31 7.80 -0.51 -2.32
CA VAL A 31 6.66 -0.14 -3.15
C VAL A 31 5.50 -1.08 -2.83
N LEU A 32 4.39 -0.51 -2.37
CA LEU A 32 3.13 -1.23 -2.14
C LEU A 32 2.21 -1.15 -3.35
N GLU A 33 2.26 -0.04 -4.08
CA GLU A 33 1.35 0.25 -5.18
C GLU A 33 1.99 1.26 -6.13
N ARG A 34 1.76 1.09 -7.42
CA ARG A 34 2.22 1.98 -8.46
C ARG A 34 1.23 1.96 -9.62
N GLN A 35 0.61 3.10 -9.91
CA GLN A 35 -0.37 3.29 -10.95
C GLN A 35 -0.18 4.69 -11.56
N ASN A 36 0.27 4.75 -12.81
CA ASN A 36 0.55 6.01 -13.50
C ASN A 36 1.46 6.91 -12.65
N ASP A 37 1.00 8.12 -12.33
CA ASP A 37 1.73 9.13 -11.55
C ASP A 37 1.55 8.98 -10.03
N VAL A 38 0.84 7.93 -9.58
CA VAL A 38 0.59 7.67 -8.16
C VAL A 38 1.36 6.43 -7.72
N CYS A 39 2.12 6.57 -6.63
CA CYS A 39 2.83 5.46 -6.00
C CYS A 39 2.69 5.53 -4.48
N ARG A 40 2.73 4.36 -3.84
CA ARG A 40 2.63 4.22 -2.39
C ARG A 40 3.79 3.41 -1.87
N PHE A 41 4.52 3.98 -0.92
CA PHE A 41 5.66 3.34 -0.28
C PHE A 41 5.34 2.98 1.17
N ARG A 42 5.88 1.84 1.62
CA ARG A 42 6.03 1.49 3.03
C ARG A 42 7.46 1.76 3.44
N LEU A 43 7.62 2.75 4.30
CA LEU A 43 8.92 3.09 4.88
C LEU A 43 9.16 2.21 6.11
N LEU A 44 10.35 1.65 6.21
CA LEU A 44 10.83 0.91 7.37
C LEU A 44 12.10 1.58 7.90
N GLY A 45 12.26 1.52 9.22
CA GLY A 45 13.49 1.87 9.90
C GLY A 45 13.30 2.04 11.39
N SER A 46 14.32 2.57 12.06
CA SER A 46 14.26 2.95 13.47
C SER A 46 13.12 3.95 13.79
N GLN A 47 12.75 4.02 15.08
CA GLN A 47 11.79 5.01 15.57
C GLN A 47 12.20 6.45 15.23
N GLN A 48 13.50 6.75 15.23
CA GLN A 48 14.00 8.08 14.92
C GLN A 48 13.93 8.40 13.42
N SER A 49 14.21 7.43 12.55
CA SER A 49 14.08 7.61 11.09
C SER A 49 12.62 7.73 10.66
N LEU A 50 11.71 7.02 11.32
CA LEU A 50 10.28 7.04 11.05
C LEU A 50 9.51 8.12 11.83
N ALA A 51 10.21 8.96 12.60
CA ALA A 51 9.59 10.10 13.26
C ALA A 51 8.86 10.96 12.22
N LEU A 52 7.61 11.30 12.48
CA LEU A 52 6.73 11.93 11.49
C LEU A 52 7.31 13.26 10.96
N SER A 53 7.95 14.05 11.83
CA SER A 53 8.66 15.27 11.45
C SER A 53 9.80 15.01 10.46
N ARG A 54 10.55 13.91 10.66
CA ARG A 54 11.63 13.50 9.75
C ARG A 54 11.07 13.03 8.42
N VAL A 55 10.02 12.21 8.42
CA VAL A 55 9.36 11.74 7.20
C VAL A 55 8.86 12.92 6.38
N PHE A 56 8.13 13.86 7.00
CA PHE A 56 7.70 15.08 6.33
C PHE A 56 8.88 15.88 5.76
N SER A 57 9.93 16.10 6.56
CA SER A 57 11.11 16.83 6.08
C SER A 57 11.79 16.16 4.87
N VAL A 58 11.86 14.83 4.83
CA VAL A 58 12.43 14.07 3.71
C VAL A 58 11.59 14.21 2.46
N VAL A 59 10.27 14.07 2.58
CA VAL A 59 9.34 14.12 1.44
C VAL A 59 9.19 15.54 0.91
N GLU A 60 9.18 16.56 1.76
CA GLU A 60 9.20 17.97 1.32
C GLU A 60 10.46 18.32 0.52
N SER A 61 11.62 17.80 0.94
CA SER A 61 12.86 17.98 0.17
C SER A 61 12.79 17.28 -1.19
N ALA A 62 12.15 16.10 -1.27
CA ALA A 62 11.89 15.43 -2.54
C ALA A 62 10.86 16.16 -3.39
N LYS A 63 9.86 16.81 -2.78
CA LYS A 63 8.80 17.55 -3.46
C LYS A 63 9.37 18.65 -4.34
N THR A 64 10.33 19.41 -3.80
CA THR A 64 11.00 20.50 -4.52
C THR A 64 11.91 19.99 -5.65
N GLU A 65 12.66 18.90 -5.45
CA GLU A 65 13.58 18.36 -6.46
C GLU A 65 12.90 17.51 -7.55
N LEU A 66 11.89 16.73 -7.19
CA LEU A 66 11.29 15.71 -8.07
C LEU A 66 9.90 16.10 -8.59
N SER A 67 9.44 17.32 -8.29
CA SER A 67 8.13 17.84 -8.71
C SER A 67 6.96 16.95 -8.28
N ILE A 68 6.97 16.49 -7.04
CA ILE A 68 5.82 15.80 -6.45
C ILE A 68 4.69 16.82 -6.30
N GLN A 69 3.49 16.51 -6.81
CA GLN A 69 2.36 17.45 -6.73
C GLN A 69 1.81 17.53 -5.30
N ASP A 70 1.40 16.39 -4.76
CA ASP A 70 0.85 16.23 -3.42
C ASP A 70 1.32 14.89 -2.84
N TYR A 71 1.34 14.78 -1.51
CA TYR A 71 1.61 13.51 -0.83
C TYR A 71 0.79 13.40 0.45
N THR A 72 0.71 12.17 0.97
CA THR A 72 0.12 11.89 2.28
C THR A 72 1.03 10.94 3.04
N VAL A 73 1.05 11.07 4.36
CA VAL A 73 1.77 10.15 5.25
C VAL A 73 0.75 9.55 6.21
N SER A 74 0.71 8.23 6.28
CA SER A 74 -0.18 7.50 7.18
C SER A 74 0.58 6.40 7.92
N GLN A 75 0.16 6.14 9.16
CA GLN A 75 0.70 5.02 9.93
C GLN A 75 0.09 3.72 9.41
N THR A 76 0.91 2.67 9.27
CA THR A 76 0.39 1.33 8.99
C THR A 76 -0.28 0.78 10.24
N THR A 77 -1.55 0.41 10.14
CA THR A 77 -2.30 -0.12 11.28
C THR A 77 -2.02 -1.60 11.50
N LEU A 78 -2.32 -2.10 12.71
CA LEU A 78 -2.21 -3.53 13.00
C LEU A 78 -3.12 -4.35 12.09
N GLU A 79 -4.34 -3.89 11.81
CA GLU A 79 -5.27 -4.54 10.89
C GLU A 79 -4.69 -4.64 9.49
N GLN A 80 -4.02 -3.60 8.99
CA GLN A 80 -3.36 -3.63 7.69
C GLN A 80 -2.19 -4.62 7.66
N ILE A 81 -1.45 -4.76 8.77
CA ILE A 81 -0.40 -5.77 8.92
C ILE A 81 -1.03 -7.18 8.89
N PHE A 82 -2.08 -7.41 9.67
CA PHE A 82 -2.81 -8.68 9.71
C PHE A 82 -3.42 -9.05 8.36
N ASN A 83 -4.09 -8.12 7.69
CA ASN A 83 -4.64 -8.32 6.34
C ASN A 83 -3.53 -8.66 5.34
N GLY A 84 -2.37 -8.03 5.46
CA GLY A 84 -1.19 -8.34 4.64
C GLY A 84 -0.65 -9.76 4.87
N PHE A 85 -0.73 -10.28 6.10
CA PHE A 85 -0.40 -11.68 6.38
C PHE A 85 -1.45 -12.65 5.83
N ALA A 86 -2.74 -12.35 6.04
CA ALA A 86 -3.83 -13.18 5.55
C ALA A 86 -3.87 -13.28 4.01
N ALA A 87 -3.60 -12.18 3.31
CA ALA A 87 -3.54 -12.16 1.84
C ALA A 87 -2.42 -13.04 1.27
N LYS A 88 -1.36 -13.32 2.04
CA LYS A 88 -0.27 -14.23 1.66
C LYS A 88 -0.59 -15.71 1.94
N GLN A 89 -1.63 -16.00 2.73
CA GLN A 89 -2.11 -17.36 2.93
C GLN A 89 -2.95 -17.77 1.72
N THR A 90 -2.30 -18.25 0.67
CA THR A 90 -2.96 -19.01 -0.39
C THR A 90 -3.44 -20.33 0.19
N GLN A 91 -4.68 -20.32 0.68
CA GLN A 91 -5.59 -21.46 0.80
C GLN A 91 -4.91 -22.82 1.00
N GLU A 92 -4.40 -23.09 2.20
CA GLU A 92 -4.23 -24.48 2.62
C GLU A 92 -5.64 -25.07 2.75
N THR A 93 -6.05 -25.85 1.74
CA THR A 93 -7.16 -26.81 1.86
C THR A 93 -6.69 -28.00 2.71
N GLY A 94 -6.00 -27.73 3.82
CA GLY A 94 -5.74 -28.69 4.86
C GLY A 94 -7.05 -28.91 5.59
N VAL A 95 -7.80 -29.95 5.20
CA VAL A 95 -8.82 -30.53 6.07
C VAL A 95 -8.12 -30.74 7.42
N ALA A 96 -8.52 -30.00 8.45
CA ALA A 96 -7.95 -30.16 9.78
C ALA A 96 -7.97 -31.66 10.10
N ARG A 97 -6.79 -32.28 10.31
CA ARG A 97 -6.67 -33.68 10.72
C ARG A 97 -7.42 -33.81 12.04
N GLY A 98 -8.67 -34.27 11.98
CA GLY A 98 -9.54 -34.39 13.16
C GLY A 98 -11.04 -34.20 12.91
N LEU A 99 -11.49 -33.82 11.72
CA LEU A 99 -12.92 -33.75 11.39
C LEU A 99 -13.37 -34.93 10.52
N ASP A 100 -13.92 -35.97 11.15
CA ASP A 100 -14.67 -37.03 10.48
C ASP A 100 -15.97 -36.45 9.86
N VAL A 101 -15.92 -36.15 8.56
CA VAL A 101 -17.10 -35.65 7.83
C VAL A 101 -18.06 -36.81 7.55
N LYS A 102 -19.05 -37.01 8.42
CA LYS A 102 -20.30 -37.70 8.04
C LYS A 102 -21.07 -36.81 7.05
N LYS A 103 -21.02 -37.16 5.77
CA LYS A 103 -21.80 -36.53 4.69
C LYS A 103 -23.30 -36.53 5.03
N LYS A 104 -23.90 -35.34 5.25
CA LYS A 104 -25.36 -35.13 5.20
C LYS A 104 -25.73 -34.17 4.06
N LYS A 105 -26.77 -34.57 3.31
CA LYS A 105 -27.28 -33.95 2.08
C LYS A 105 -27.93 -32.57 2.33
N LYS A 106 -27.67 -31.66 1.37
CA LYS A 106 -28.48 -30.56 0.79
C LYS A 106 -29.38 -29.69 1.69
N ARG A 107 -29.24 -28.36 1.55
CA ARG A 107 -30.34 -27.42 1.20
C ARG A 107 -29.83 -26.02 0.76
N LYS A 108 -30.42 -25.47 -0.31
CA LYS A 108 -30.20 -24.11 -0.85
C LYS A 108 -31.09 -23.10 -0.12
N ALA A 109 -30.61 -21.87 0.15
CA ALA A 109 -31.43 -20.64 0.21
C ALA A 109 -30.61 -19.33 0.15
N LYS A 110 -30.73 -18.66 -1.00
CA LYS A 110 -30.70 -17.23 -1.38
C LYS A 110 -30.75 -16.15 -0.26
N LYS A 111 -29.91 -15.09 -0.34
CA LYS A 111 -30.28 -13.64 -0.39
C LYS A 111 -29.06 -12.68 -0.20
N GLN A 112 -28.94 -11.70 -1.10
CA GLN A 112 -28.31 -10.37 -0.89
C GLN A 112 -29.43 -9.37 -0.52
N PRO A 113 -29.20 -8.24 0.22
CA PRO A 113 -28.59 -7.02 -0.36
C PRO A 113 -27.77 -6.07 0.56
N LYS A 114 -26.93 -5.27 -0.13
CA LYS A 114 -26.52 -3.85 0.05
C LYS A 114 -25.89 -3.27 1.35
N SER A 115 -24.65 -2.81 1.15
CA SER A 115 -23.99 -1.53 1.54
C SER A 115 -24.19 -0.91 2.93
N LYS A 116 -23.08 -0.70 3.64
CA LYS A 116 -22.73 0.61 4.21
C LYS A 116 -21.22 0.87 4.06
N GLU A 117 -20.95 1.92 3.32
CA GLU A 117 -19.69 2.64 3.17
C GLU A 117 -19.22 3.13 4.55
N HIS A 118 -17.98 2.82 4.92
CA HIS A 118 -17.29 3.44 6.04
C HIS A 118 -16.10 4.18 5.47
N ASP A 119 -16.36 5.39 4.99
CA ASP A 119 -15.32 6.39 4.84
C ASP A 119 -14.87 6.84 6.22
N ASN A 120 -13.64 6.48 6.58
CA ASN A 120 -12.91 7.27 7.56
C ASN A 120 -11.42 7.30 7.20
N TYR A 121 -11.12 8.02 6.11
CA TYR A 121 -9.79 8.50 5.80
C TYR A 121 -9.73 9.98 6.16
N GLN A 122 -9.21 10.30 7.34
CA GLN A 122 -8.76 11.65 7.65
C GLN A 122 -7.36 11.81 7.03
N ALA A 123 -7.32 12.36 5.82
CA ALA A 123 -6.08 12.77 5.19
C ALA A 123 -5.64 14.11 5.80
N HIS A 124 -4.52 14.11 6.51
CA HIS A 124 -3.85 15.36 6.89
C HIS A 124 -3.11 15.89 5.65
N ARG A 125 -3.66 16.96 5.07
CA ARG A 125 -3.08 17.69 3.95
C ARG A 125 -2.20 18.82 4.50
N ALA A 126 -0.96 18.90 4.05
CA ALA A 126 -0.07 20.04 4.22
C ALA A 126 0.09 20.75 2.87
#